data_AF-A0A1Q3WZG9-F1
#
_entry.id   AF-A0A1Q3WZG9-F1
#
_cell.length_a   1.000
_cell.length_b   1.000
_cell.length_c   1.000
_cell.angle_alpha   90.00
_cell.angle_beta   90.00
_cell.angle_gamma   90.00
#
_symmetry.space_group_name_H-M   'P 1'
#
loop_
_entity.id
_entity.type
_entity.pdbx_description
1 polymer ?
#
loop_
_entity_poly.entity_id
_entity_poly.type
_entity_poly.pdbx_seq_one_letter_code
_entity_poly.pdbx_strand_id
1 'polypeptide(L)'
;MENNITNEHSMHLKDQLRQLGLPYKLHEQIDYYQQMDILEFTLPHWIPENGSLTLIELHYKPDTQNLSVLDTIDISYRPPIEIKDRTVGDINTKELDEKMASINWTYDHFSERIVDEDMKTASGRKMLDHVSETLHQLDQLHDNKIHGDKETAQLLMYKHWTSGYYSRFVEDLSAMKKLYEYSRSIKVDGQNISIQNIIEQLKEQYKISVQQKLPVKRELPDKTIGRQTRKRGQSL
;
A
#
# COMPACT_ATOMS: atom_id res chain seq x y z
N MET A 1 -38.38 -7.25 -10.38
CA MET A 1 -38.07 -5.84 -10.05
C MET A 1 -36.67 -5.72 -9.46
N GLU A 2 -36.21 -6.67 -8.62
CA GLU A 2 -34.85 -6.69 -8.04
C GLU A 2 -33.72 -6.59 -9.09
N ASN A 3 -33.76 -7.38 -10.17
CA ASN A 3 -32.71 -7.34 -11.20
C ASN A 3 -32.52 -6.00 -11.92
N ASN A 4 -33.52 -5.12 -11.96
CA ASN A 4 -33.37 -3.79 -12.58
C ASN A 4 -32.71 -2.80 -11.62
N ILE A 5 -33.00 -2.91 -10.32
CA ILE A 5 -32.43 -2.03 -9.28
C ILE A 5 -30.93 -2.29 -9.12
N THR A 6 -30.51 -3.56 -9.13
CA THR A 6 -29.08 -3.93 -9.02
C THR A 6 -28.26 -3.41 -10.22
N ASN A 7 -28.83 -3.44 -11.43
CA ASN A 7 -28.15 -2.96 -12.63
C ASN A 7 -28.02 -1.43 -12.67
N GLU A 8 -29.09 -0.70 -12.33
CA GLU A 8 -29.06 0.77 -12.26
C GLU A 8 -28.11 1.27 -11.15
N HIS A 9 -28.10 0.59 -10.00
CA HIS A 9 -27.20 0.91 -8.90
C HIS A 9 -25.72 0.69 -9.26
N SER A 10 -25.38 -0.46 -9.86
CA SER A 10 -24.01 -0.73 -10.33
C SER A 10 -23.54 0.32 -11.34
N MET A 11 -24.41 0.72 -12.28
CA MET A 11 -24.11 1.81 -13.22
C MET A 11 -23.83 3.14 -12.51
N HIS A 12 -24.61 3.47 -11.48
CA HIS A 12 -24.39 4.69 -10.69
C HIS A 12 -23.02 4.70 -10.00
N LEU A 13 -22.60 3.60 -9.37
CA LEU A 13 -21.28 3.49 -8.74
C LEU A 13 -20.15 3.66 -9.76
N LYS A 14 -20.27 3.06 -10.95
CA LYS A 14 -19.28 3.19 -12.03
C LYS A 14 -19.22 4.61 -12.59
N ASP A 15 -20.37 5.27 -12.75
CA ASP A 15 -20.41 6.67 -13.15
C ASP A 15 -19.75 7.58 -12.11
N GLN A 16 -19.91 7.28 -10.82
CA GLN A 16 -19.23 7.99 -9.73
C GLN A 16 -17.70 7.82 -9.83
N LEU A 17 -17.20 6.61 -10.09
CA LEU A 17 -15.76 6.37 -10.32
C LEU A 17 -15.23 7.19 -11.50
N ARG A 18 -15.98 7.25 -12.61
CA ARG A 18 -15.62 8.06 -13.77
C ARG A 18 -15.56 9.55 -13.44
N GLN A 19 -16.53 10.07 -12.67
CA GLN A 19 -16.56 11.48 -12.25
C GLN A 19 -15.37 11.83 -11.34
N LEU A 20 -14.93 10.89 -10.52
CA LEU A 20 -13.73 11.02 -9.69
C LEU A 20 -12.42 10.90 -10.48
N GLY A 21 -12.48 10.58 -11.78
CA GLY A 21 -11.32 10.43 -12.66
C GLY A 21 -10.58 9.09 -12.48
N LEU A 22 -11.25 8.09 -11.91
CA LEU A 22 -10.65 6.78 -11.64
C LEU A 22 -10.74 5.84 -12.85
N PRO A 23 -9.81 4.88 -12.98
CA PRO A 23 -9.72 4.06 -14.18
C PRO A 23 -10.82 2.99 -14.24
N TYR A 24 -11.21 2.65 -15.47
CA TYR A 24 -12.26 1.67 -15.78
C TYR A 24 -12.01 0.29 -15.15
N LYS A 25 -10.75 -0.10 -14.91
CA LYS A 25 -10.41 -1.39 -14.26
C LYS A 25 -11.06 -1.60 -12.90
N LEU A 26 -11.42 -0.52 -12.18
CA LEU A 26 -12.13 -0.62 -10.90
C LEU A 26 -13.61 -1.03 -11.06
N HIS A 27 -14.17 -0.93 -12.27
CA HIS A 27 -15.55 -1.33 -12.53
C HIS A 27 -15.76 -2.83 -12.35
N GLU A 28 -14.77 -3.65 -12.68
CA GLU A 28 -14.84 -5.11 -12.50
C GLU A 28 -14.87 -5.48 -11.01
N GLN A 29 -14.19 -4.71 -10.16
CA GLN A 29 -14.24 -4.90 -8.70
C GLN A 29 -15.61 -4.52 -8.15
N ILE A 30 -16.23 -3.43 -8.63
CA ILE A 30 -17.62 -3.10 -8.30
C ILE A 30 -18.55 -4.27 -8.68
N ASP A 31 -18.42 -4.79 -9.90
CA ASP A 31 -19.26 -5.91 -10.35
C ASP A 31 -19.10 -7.15 -9.47
N TYR A 32 -17.87 -7.46 -9.06
CA TYR A 32 -17.59 -8.55 -8.12
C TYR A 32 -18.32 -8.35 -6.78
N TYR A 33 -18.18 -7.18 -6.14
CA TYR A 33 -18.84 -6.93 -4.85
C TYR A 33 -20.38 -6.99 -4.96
N GLN A 34 -20.93 -6.48 -6.07
CA GLN A 34 -22.38 -6.54 -6.33
C GLN A 34 -22.87 -7.97 -6.58
N GLN A 35 -22.12 -8.78 -7.33
CA GLN A 35 -22.45 -10.20 -7.56
C GLN A 35 -22.44 -11.03 -6.27
N MET A 36 -21.58 -10.66 -5.32
CA MET A 36 -21.44 -11.33 -4.04
C MET A 36 -22.39 -10.77 -2.95
N ASP A 37 -23.25 -9.81 -3.30
CA ASP A 37 -24.15 -9.10 -2.37
C ASP A 37 -23.40 -8.46 -1.17
N ILE A 38 -22.19 -7.96 -1.43
CA ILE A 38 -21.35 -7.28 -0.45
C ILE A 38 -21.64 -5.78 -0.50
N LEU A 39 -22.29 -5.28 0.54
CA LEU A 39 -22.76 -3.89 0.59
C LEU A 39 -21.77 -2.89 1.20
N GLU A 40 -20.85 -3.39 2.03
CA GLU A 40 -19.77 -2.63 2.65
C GLU A 40 -18.43 -3.17 2.14
N PHE A 41 -17.65 -2.31 1.49
CA PHE A 41 -16.37 -2.70 0.90
C PHE A 41 -15.45 -1.49 0.70
N THR A 42 -14.15 -1.77 0.48
CA THR A 42 -13.15 -0.74 0.15
C THR A 42 -12.57 -1.03 -1.23
N LEU A 43 -12.49 -0.02 -2.08
CA LEU A 43 -11.79 -0.10 -3.37
C LEU A 43 -10.44 0.64 -3.30
N PRO A 44 -9.31 -0.08 -3.23
CA PRO A 44 -8.00 0.53 -3.29
C PRO A 44 -7.57 0.80 -4.75
N HIS A 45 -7.01 1.98 -4.99
CA HIS A 45 -6.40 2.35 -6.26
C HIS A 45 -5.01 2.97 -6.05
N TRP A 46 -4.01 2.34 -6.67
CA TRP A 46 -2.61 2.73 -6.58
C TRP A 46 -2.16 3.46 -7.85
N ILE A 47 -1.48 4.60 -7.66
CA ILE A 47 -0.90 5.42 -8.72
C ILE A 47 0.59 5.60 -8.43
N PRO A 48 1.47 4.77 -9.04
CA PRO A 48 2.91 4.98 -9.00
C PRO A 48 3.33 6.12 -9.94
N GLU A 49 4.18 7.04 -9.47
CA GLU A 49 4.69 8.17 -10.26
C GLU A 49 6.10 8.54 -9.79
N ASN A 50 7.12 8.41 -10.66
CA ASN A 50 8.50 8.86 -10.39
C ASN A 50 9.08 8.42 -9.02
N GLY A 51 8.84 7.16 -8.64
CA GLY A 51 9.29 6.59 -7.35
C GLY A 51 8.43 6.98 -6.14
N SER A 52 7.41 7.82 -6.34
CA SER A 52 6.34 8.07 -5.37
C SER A 52 5.17 7.13 -5.60
N LEU A 53 4.32 6.97 -4.59
CA LEU A 53 3.14 6.13 -4.64
C LEU A 53 1.96 6.87 -4.01
N THR A 54 0.86 6.98 -4.75
CA THR A 54 -0.41 7.47 -4.21
C THR A 54 -1.39 6.31 -4.08
N LEU A 55 -2.01 6.19 -2.91
CA LEU A 55 -3.14 5.31 -2.66
C LEU A 55 -4.40 6.15 -2.53
N ILE A 56 -5.46 5.70 -3.19
CA ILE A 56 -6.82 6.18 -3.03
C ILE A 56 -7.65 4.99 -2.58
N GLU A 57 -8.25 5.07 -1.39
CA GLU A 57 -9.18 4.09 -0.85
C GLU A 57 -10.58 4.69 -0.84
N LEU A 58 -11.50 4.05 -1.56
CA LEU A 58 -12.91 4.41 -1.56
C LEU A 58 -13.69 3.48 -0.64
N HIS A 59 -14.27 4.03 0.42
CA HIS A 59 -15.02 3.27 1.41
C HIS A 59 -16.51 3.36 1.13
N TYR A 60 -17.10 2.23 0.76
CA TYR A 60 -18.54 2.06 0.53
C TYR A 60 -19.19 1.42 1.74
N LYS A 61 -20.42 1.85 2.06
CA LYS A 61 -21.25 1.29 3.13
C LYS A 61 -22.71 1.22 2.69
N PRO A 62 -23.56 0.38 3.31
CA PRO A 62 -24.99 0.38 3.02
C PRO A 62 -25.65 1.70 3.48
N ASP A 63 -26.58 2.19 2.66
CA ASP A 63 -27.48 3.28 2.99
C ASP A 63 -28.79 2.77 3.65
N THR A 64 -29.76 3.66 3.84
CA THR A 64 -31.08 3.30 4.41
C THR A 64 -31.92 2.40 3.50
N GLN A 65 -31.57 2.28 2.22
CA GLN A 65 -32.22 1.41 1.24
C GLN A 65 -31.44 0.10 1.01
N ASN A 66 -30.41 -0.15 1.82
CA ASN A 66 -29.53 -1.31 1.72
C ASN A 66 -28.76 -1.35 0.39
N LEU A 67 -28.41 -0.18 -0.14
CA LEU A 67 -27.58 0.01 -1.32
C LEU A 67 -26.21 0.55 -0.93
N SER A 68 -25.15 0.13 -1.63
CA SER A 68 -23.79 0.61 -1.35
C SER A 68 -23.64 2.07 -1.76
N VAL A 69 -23.23 2.94 -0.84
CA VAL A 69 -22.94 4.33 -1.13
C VAL A 69 -21.51 4.67 -0.72
N LEU A 70 -20.83 5.47 -1.52
CA LEU A 70 -19.50 5.98 -1.19
C LEU A 70 -19.63 6.91 0.03
N ASP A 71 -18.97 6.56 1.14
CA ASP A 71 -19.01 7.33 2.38
C ASP A 71 -17.77 8.17 2.59
N THR A 72 -16.59 7.59 2.33
CA THR A 72 -15.32 8.20 2.64
C THR A 72 -14.31 7.93 1.53
N ILE A 73 -13.46 8.92 1.24
CA ILE A 73 -12.30 8.79 0.35
C ILE A 73 -11.05 9.07 1.19
N ASP A 74 -10.21 8.06 1.31
CA ASP A 74 -8.90 8.17 1.95
C ASP A 74 -7.84 8.27 0.86
N ILE A 75 -7.02 9.32 0.90
CA ILE A 75 -5.92 9.54 -0.05
C ILE A 75 -4.64 9.64 0.75
N SER A 76 -3.65 8.81 0.41
CA SER A 76 -2.30 8.90 0.96
C SER A 76 -1.25 9.03 -0.14
N TYR A 77 -0.40 10.03 -0.02
CA TYR A 77 0.77 10.26 -0.87
C TYR A 77 2.03 9.86 -0.12
N ARG A 78 2.76 8.89 -0.67
CA ARG A 78 4.09 8.48 -0.25
C ARG A 78 5.12 9.08 -1.21
N PRO A 79 5.90 10.11 -0.82
CA PRO A 79 6.94 10.67 -1.67
C PRO A 79 8.05 9.64 -1.95
N PRO A 80 8.96 9.92 -2.90
CA PRO A 80 10.07 9.03 -3.19
C PRO A 80 10.91 8.74 -1.94
N ILE A 81 11.15 7.45 -1.71
CA ILE A 81 11.97 6.96 -0.61
C ILE A 81 13.33 6.54 -1.17
N GLU A 82 14.38 7.19 -0.68
CA GLU A 82 15.75 6.82 -0.99
C GLU A 82 16.17 5.62 -0.15
N ILE A 83 16.60 4.57 -0.82
CA ILE A 83 17.24 3.41 -0.19
C ILE A 83 18.75 3.67 -0.22
N LYS A 84 19.42 3.56 0.93
CA LYS A 84 20.86 3.73 1.00
C LYS A 84 21.55 2.63 0.20
N ASP A 85 22.40 3.00 -0.76
CA ASP A 85 23.22 2.09 -1.55
C ASP A 85 24.33 1.49 -0.67
N ARG A 86 24.21 0.20 -0.37
CA ARG A 86 25.20 -0.57 0.38
C ARG A 86 25.07 -2.06 0.09
N THR A 87 26.12 -2.80 0.44
CA THR A 87 26.10 -4.26 0.43
C THR A 87 26.02 -4.79 1.85
N VAL A 88 25.09 -5.70 2.11
CA VAL A 88 24.90 -6.40 3.38
C VAL A 88 25.03 -7.89 3.11
N GLY A 89 26.17 -8.47 3.48
CA GLY A 89 26.53 -9.81 3.04
C GLY A 89 26.81 -9.86 1.54
N ASP A 90 26.02 -10.64 0.82
CA ASP A 90 25.99 -10.75 -0.65
C ASP A 90 24.85 -9.94 -1.30
N ILE A 91 24.03 -9.24 -0.51
CA ILE A 91 22.89 -8.48 -1.01
C ILE A 91 23.30 -7.01 -1.24
N ASN A 92 23.21 -6.54 -2.48
CA ASN A 92 23.29 -5.12 -2.81
C ASN A 92 21.88 -4.49 -2.72
N THR A 93 21.72 -3.49 -1.86
CA THR A 93 20.41 -2.87 -1.59
C THR A 93 19.88 -2.05 -2.75
N LYS A 94 20.75 -1.50 -3.59
CA LYS A 94 20.35 -0.76 -4.80
C LYS A 94 19.85 -1.73 -5.88
N GLU A 95 20.56 -2.82 -6.13
CA GLU A 95 20.10 -3.86 -7.05
C GLU A 95 18.78 -4.46 -6.58
N LEU A 96 18.62 -4.70 -5.27
CA LEU A 96 17.36 -5.18 -4.71
C LEU A 96 16.22 -4.16 -4.87
N ASP A 97 16.47 -2.87 -4.65
CA ASP A 97 15.51 -1.79 -4.89
C ASP A 97 15.04 -1.75 -6.37
N GLU A 98 15.98 -1.91 -7.31
CA GLU A 98 15.70 -1.98 -8.75
C GLU A 98 14.89 -3.23 -9.13
N LYS A 99 15.23 -4.41 -8.56
CA LYS A 99 14.46 -5.65 -8.75
C LYS A 99 13.03 -5.50 -8.22
N MET A 100 12.87 -4.88 -7.06
CA MET A 100 11.55 -4.63 -6.48
C MET A 100 10.74 -3.64 -7.34
N ALA A 101 11.38 -2.59 -7.87
CA ALA A 101 10.71 -1.61 -8.73
C ALA A 101 10.18 -2.22 -10.04
N SER A 102 10.79 -3.31 -10.54
CA SER A 102 10.35 -3.98 -11.76
C SER A 102 9.17 -4.93 -11.55
N ILE A 103 8.79 -5.21 -10.31
CA ILE A 103 7.66 -6.09 -9.97
C ILE A 103 6.41 -5.25 -9.81
N ASN A 104 5.34 -5.62 -10.50
CA ASN A 104 4.04 -5.02 -10.26
C ASN A 104 3.42 -5.59 -8.96
N TRP A 105 3.71 -4.97 -7.83
CA TRP A 105 3.15 -5.36 -6.52
C TRP A 105 1.66 -5.04 -6.36
N THR A 106 1.06 -4.28 -7.29
CA THR A 106 -0.38 -3.97 -7.30
C THR A 106 -1.25 -5.14 -7.76
N TYR A 107 -0.62 -6.28 -8.09
CA TYR A 107 -1.28 -7.51 -8.52
C TYR A 107 -2.05 -8.13 -7.37
N ASP A 108 -3.22 -7.57 -7.12
CA ASP A 108 -4.20 -8.07 -6.17
C ASP A 108 -4.92 -9.26 -6.81
N HIS A 109 -5.10 -10.34 -6.04
CA HIS A 109 -5.50 -11.68 -6.50
C HIS A 109 -6.93 -11.77 -7.07
N PHE A 110 -7.57 -10.66 -7.45
CA PHE A 110 -8.96 -10.64 -7.87
C PHE A 110 -9.22 -11.23 -9.27
N SER A 111 -8.19 -11.54 -10.05
CA SER A 111 -8.33 -12.30 -11.31
C SER A 111 -7.44 -13.53 -11.36
N GLU A 112 -7.45 -14.37 -10.30
CA GLU A 112 -6.73 -15.66 -10.25
C GLU A 112 -6.73 -16.42 -11.59
N ARG A 113 -7.82 -16.36 -12.37
CA ARG A 113 -7.89 -17.04 -13.68
C ARG A 113 -7.01 -16.44 -14.78
N ILE A 114 -6.87 -15.11 -14.85
CA ILE A 114 -6.00 -14.43 -15.84
C ILE A 114 -4.54 -14.52 -15.38
N VAL A 115 -4.31 -14.35 -14.08
CA VAL A 115 -3.00 -14.54 -13.44
C VAL A 115 -2.49 -15.97 -13.68
N ASP A 116 -3.32 -16.99 -13.43
CA ASP A 116 -2.91 -18.40 -13.57
C ASP A 116 -2.56 -18.80 -15.00
N GLU A 117 -3.24 -18.23 -16.00
CA GLU A 117 -2.94 -18.50 -17.41
C GLU A 117 -1.64 -17.80 -17.83
N ASP A 118 -1.45 -16.54 -17.46
CA ASP A 118 -0.22 -15.79 -17.75
C ASP A 118 1.00 -16.39 -17.02
N MET A 119 0.83 -16.85 -15.78
CA MET A 119 1.90 -17.47 -14.99
C MET A 119 2.35 -18.83 -15.53
N LYS A 120 1.53 -19.50 -16.35
CA LYS A 120 1.91 -20.74 -17.06
C LYS A 120 2.77 -20.51 -18.30
N THR A 121 2.89 -19.27 -18.77
CA THR A 121 3.78 -18.92 -19.89
C THR A 121 5.26 -18.92 -19.46
N ALA A 122 6.18 -18.91 -20.44
CA ALA A 122 7.62 -18.79 -20.12
C ALA A 122 7.96 -17.43 -19.48
N SER A 123 7.28 -16.36 -19.88
CA SER A 123 7.42 -15.02 -19.27
C SER A 123 6.87 -14.99 -17.85
N GLY A 124 5.71 -15.61 -17.61
CA GLY A 124 5.11 -15.72 -16.28
C GLY A 124 5.99 -16.49 -15.31
N ARG A 125 6.54 -17.64 -15.73
CA ARG A 125 7.51 -18.40 -14.91
C ARG A 125 8.75 -17.58 -14.54
N LYS A 126 9.34 -16.86 -15.50
CA LYS A 126 10.49 -15.97 -15.22
C LYS A 126 10.11 -14.87 -14.22
N MET A 127 8.90 -14.33 -14.31
CA MET A 127 8.42 -13.34 -13.34
C MET A 127 8.27 -13.96 -11.94
N LEU A 128 7.77 -15.19 -11.82
CA LEU A 128 7.70 -15.90 -10.55
C LEU A 128 9.08 -16.18 -9.95
N ASP A 129 10.04 -16.62 -10.76
CA ASP A 129 11.43 -16.82 -10.31
C ASP A 129 12.02 -15.50 -9.81
N HIS A 130 11.80 -14.40 -10.52
CA HIS A 130 12.23 -13.06 -10.15
C HIS A 130 11.60 -12.57 -8.83
N VAL A 131 10.31 -12.81 -8.65
CA VAL A 131 9.60 -12.51 -7.38
C VAL A 131 10.16 -13.36 -6.25
N SER A 132 10.33 -14.67 -6.46
CA SER A 132 10.85 -15.60 -5.46
C SER A 132 12.26 -15.22 -5.00
N GLU A 133 13.15 -14.89 -5.94
CA GLU A 133 14.51 -14.45 -5.62
C GLU A 133 14.48 -13.14 -4.81
N THR A 134 13.67 -12.16 -5.25
CA THR A 134 13.53 -10.88 -4.57
C THR A 134 13.02 -11.04 -3.14
N LEU A 135 12.00 -11.88 -2.93
CA LEU A 135 11.47 -12.18 -1.60
C LEU A 135 12.49 -12.90 -0.71
N HIS A 136 13.29 -13.81 -1.27
CA HIS A 136 14.37 -14.46 -0.53
C HIS A 136 15.43 -13.48 -0.06
N GLN A 137 15.86 -12.55 -0.92
CA GLN A 137 16.83 -11.51 -0.54
C GLN A 137 16.25 -10.57 0.53
N LEU A 138 14.97 -10.20 0.43
CA LEU A 138 14.29 -9.41 1.46
C LEU A 138 14.23 -10.13 2.81
N ASP A 139 13.91 -11.43 2.80
CA ASP A 139 13.86 -12.26 4.00
C ASP A 139 15.24 -12.34 4.67
N GLN A 140 16.31 -12.61 3.90
CA GLN A 140 17.69 -12.60 4.41
C GLN A 140 18.12 -11.25 4.99
N LEU A 141 17.65 -10.13 4.41
CA LEU A 141 17.93 -8.79 4.89
C LEU A 141 17.12 -8.47 6.16
N HIS A 142 15.89 -8.95 6.25
CA HIS A 142 14.99 -8.77 7.40
C HIS A 142 15.41 -9.63 8.60
N ASP A 143 15.85 -10.86 8.35
CA ASP A 143 16.26 -11.81 9.37
C ASP A 143 17.66 -11.50 9.92
N ASN A 144 17.73 -11.30 11.24
CA ASN A 144 18.96 -10.91 11.94
C ASN A 144 20.04 -12.02 12.04
N LYS A 145 19.88 -13.16 11.35
CA LYS A 145 20.69 -14.37 11.60
C LYS A 145 21.95 -14.48 10.74
N ILE A 146 22.04 -13.80 9.60
CA ILE A 146 23.18 -13.93 8.68
C ILE A 146 23.90 -12.58 8.51
N HIS A 147 23.22 -11.56 7.98
CA HIS A 147 23.81 -10.24 7.71
C HIS A 147 22.96 -9.03 8.13
N GLY A 148 21.66 -9.21 8.41
CA GLY A 148 20.78 -8.37 9.25
C GLY A 148 20.80 -6.86 9.01
N ASP A 149 19.83 -6.38 8.22
CA ASP A 149 19.53 -4.95 8.04
C ASP A 149 18.02 -4.75 7.92
N LYS A 150 17.34 -5.09 9.02
CA LYS A 150 15.88 -5.08 9.14
C LYS A 150 15.25 -3.74 8.77
N GLU A 151 15.89 -2.63 9.12
CA GLU A 151 15.39 -1.29 8.77
C GLU A 151 15.33 -1.09 7.26
N THR A 152 16.38 -1.49 6.53
CA THR A 152 16.39 -1.37 5.06
C THR A 152 15.38 -2.31 4.42
N ALA A 153 15.21 -3.52 4.97
CA ALA A 153 14.20 -4.46 4.48
C ALA A 153 12.79 -3.90 4.66
N GLN A 154 12.49 -3.35 5.85
CA GLN A 154 11.23 -2.68 6.14
C GLN A 154 11.00 -1.48 5.22
N LEU A 155 12.04 -0.69 4.96
CA LEU A 155 11.94 0.47 4.08
C LEU A 155 11.73 0.08 2.61
N LEU A 156 12.38 -0.99 2.13
CA LEU A 156 12.17 -1.57 0.80
C LEU A 156 10.75 -2.10 0.62
N MET A 157 10.27 -2.91 1.58
CA MET A 157 8.88 -3.39 1.60
C MET A 157 7.89 -2.23 1.63
N TYR A 158 8.13 -1.25 2.50
CA TYR A 158 7.29 -0.07 2.62
C TYR A 158 7.36 0.83 1.38
N LYS A 159 8.47 0.89 0.64
CA LYS A 159 8.57 1.67 -0.59
C LYS A 159 7.70 1.09 -1.71
N HIS A 160 7.74 -0.23 -1.88
CA HIS A 160 7.21 -0.90 -3.09
C HIS A 160 5.87 -1.61 -2.92
N TRP A 161 5.58 -2.16 -1.74
CA TRP A 161 4.35 -2.94 -1.56
C TRP A 161 3.12 -2.05 -1.40
N THR A 162 2.05 -2.47 -2.07
CA THR A 162 0.68 -1.99 -1.86
C THR A 162 0.14 -2.57 -0.53
N SER A 163 -0.85 -1.90 0.07
CA SER A 163 -1.32 -2.11 1.45
C SER A 163 -1.74 -3.56 1.75
N GLY A 164 -1.70 -3.90 3.04
CA GLY A 164 -2.08 -5.22 3.56
C GLY A 164 -0.88 -6.09 3.94
N TYR A 165 0.05 -6.32 3.01
CA TYR A 165 1.14 -7.29 3.21
C TYR A 165 2.24 -6.82 4.17
N TYR A 166 2.69 -5.56 4.09
CA TYR A 166 3.78 -5.06 4.95
C TYR A 166 3.39 -4.93 6.43
N SER A 167 2.10 -4.91 6.78
CA SER A 167 1.65 -4.85 8.19
C SER A 167 2.16 -6.01 9.05
N ARG A 168 2.49 -7.14 8.42
CA ARG A 168 3.07 -8.33 9.07
C ARG A 168 4.59 -8.23 9.29
N PHE A 169 5.27 -7.36 8.55
CA PHE A 169 6.74 -7.30 8.50
C PHE A 169 7.32 -5.98 9.03
N VAL A 170 6.50 -4.92 9.06
CA VAL A 170 6.81 -3.61 9.62
C VAL A 170 6.26 -3.52 11.04
N GLU A 171 7.16 -3.51 12.02
CA GLU A 171 6.79 -3.55 13.45
C GLU A 171 6.06 -2.28 13.92
N ASP A 172 6.40 -1.11 13.36
CA ASP A 172 5.76 0.16 13.69
C ASP A 172 5.28 0.86 12.42
N LEU A 173 4.25 0.28 11.82
CA LEU A 173 3.65 0.82 10.60
C LEU A 173 3.11 2.25 10.83
N SER A 174 2.56 2.54 12.00
CA SER A 174 2.05 3.88 12.31
C SER A 174 3.18 4.92 12.33
N ALA A 175 4.36 4.58 12.87
CA ALA A 175 5.52 5.46 12.79
C ALA A 175 6.01 5.64 11.36
N MET A 176 6.09 4.57 10.55
CA MET A 176 6.46 4.69 9.14
C MET A 176 5.50 5.58 8.35
N LYS A 177 4.18 5.41 8.54
CA LYS A 177 3.17 6.28 7.92
C LYS A 177 3.36 7.74 8.31
N LYS A 178 3.61 8.05 9.59
CA LYS A 178 3.88 9.43 10.03
C LYS A 178 5.15 10.03 9.42
N LEU A 179 6.16 9.22 9.13
CA LEU A 179 7.45 9.68 8.58
C LEU A 179 7.45 9.82 7.06
N TYR A 180 6.66 9.00 6.36
CA TYR A 180 6.75 8.80 4.93
C TYR A 180 5.42 8.92 4.18
N GLU A 181 4.30 9.26 4.83
CA GLU A 181 3.01 9.46 4.15
C GLU A 181 2.38 10.80 4.54
N TYR A 182 1.76 11.43 3.55
CA TYR A 182 0.86 12.56 3.70
C TYR A 182 -0.52 12.05 3.35
N SER A 183 -1.46 12.10 4.29
CA SER A 183 -2.80 11.55 4.06
C SER A 183 -3.91 12.54 4.38
N ARG A 184 -5.06 12.30 3.75
CA ARG A 184 -6.31 13.01 4.02
C ARG A 184 -7.48 12.06 3.85
N SER A 185 -8.41 12.14 4.80
CA SER A 185 -9.70 11.44 4.76
C SER A 185 -10.81 12.45 4.53
N ILE A 186 -11.74 12.14 3.63
CA ILE A 186 -12.82 13.06 3.21
C ILE A 186 -14.14 12.32 3.22
N LYS A 187 -15.11 12.85 3.96
CA LYS A 187 -16.50 12.42 3.94
C LYS A 187 -17.16 12.84 2.63
N VAL A 188 -17.90 11.94 1.99
CA VAL A 188 -18.67 12.21 0.78
C VAL A 188 -20.11 12.54 1.17
N ASP A 189 -20.38 13.80 1.51
CA ASP A 189 -21.68 14.32 1.96
C ASP A 189 -22.29 15.30 0.94
N GLY A 190 -22.24 14.93 -0.35
CA GLY A 190 -22.76 15.76 -1.45
C GLY A 190 -21.78 16.83 -1.95
N GLN A 191 -20.55 16.83 -1.46
CA GLN A 191 -19.47 17.70 -1.94
C GLN A 191 -18.96 17.27 -3.31
N ASN A 192 -18.63 18.25 -4.16
CA ASN A 192 -17.88 18.00 -5.39
C ASN A 192 -16.40 17.80 -5.04
N ILE A 193 -15.95 16.55 -5.03
CA ILE A 193 -14.60 16.16 -4.63
C ILE A 193 -13.71 16.01 -5.86
N SER A 194 -12.59 16.74 -5.88
CA SER A 194 -11.54 16.56 -6.88
C SER A 194 -10.34 15.83 -6.28
N ILE A 195 -10.24 14.52 -6.55
CA ILE A 195 -9.12 13.66 -6.12
C ILE A 195 -7.79 14.27 -6.55
N GLN A 196 -7.68 14.71 -7.81
CA GLN A 196 -6.45 15.30 -8.33
C GLN A 196 -6.01 16.53 -7.52
N ASN A 197 -6.93 17.42 -7.17
CA ASN A 197 -6.59 18.60 -6.37
C ASN A 197 -6.07 18.22 -4.99
N ILE A 198 -6.62 17.17 -4.37
CA ILE A 198 -6.16 16.69 -3.06
C ILE A 198 -4.76 16.09 -3.18
N ILE A 199 -4.50 15.28 -4.20
CA ILE A 199 -3.17 14.73 -4.48
C ILE A 199 -2.14 15.86 -4.64
N GLU A 200 -2.44 16.88 -5.43
CA GLU A 200 -1.53 18.01 -5.63
C GLU A 200 -1.29 18.79 -4.33
N GLN A 201 -2.30 18.94 -3.46
CA GLN A 201 -2.12 19.54 -2.15
C GLN A 201 -1.19 18.70 -1.25
N LEU A 202 -1.30 17.38 -1.26
CA LEU A 202 -0.42 16.49 -0.49
C LEU A 202 1.02 16.54 -1.01
N LYS A 203 1.21 16.57 -2.34
CA LYS A 203 2.52 16.77 -2.98
C LYS A 203 3.14 18.11 -2.58
N GLU A 204 2.35 19.18 -2.53
CA GLU A 204 2.83 20.50 -2.13
C GLU A 204 3.22 20.56 -0.65
N GLN A 205 2.44 19.93 0.24
CA GLN A 205 2.81 19.77 1.65
C GLN A 205 4.18 19.10 1.82
N TYR A 206 4.44 18.05 1.03
CA TYR A 206 5.75 17.41 1.00
C TYR A 206 6.85 18.38 0.56
N LYS A 207 6.69 19.11 -0.55
CA LYS A 207 7.72 20.07 -1.02
C LYS A 207 8.06 21.12 0.05
N ILE A 208 7.05 21.66 0.73
CA ILE A 208 7.21 22.63 1.81
C ILE A 208 8.03 22.01 2.96
N SER A 209 7.70 20.77 3.36
CA SER A 209 8.40 20.08 4.45
C SER A 209 9.90 19.91 4.19
N VAL A 210 10.28 19.64 2.93
CA VAL A 210 11.68 19.47 2.50
C VAL A 210 12.41 20.82 2.51
N GLN A 211 11.78 21.86 1.97
CA GLN A 211 12.38 23.20 1.88
C GLN A 211 12.64 23.84 3.26
N GLN A 212 11.77 23.58 4.24
CA GLN A 212 11.89 24.17 5.57
C GLN A 212 13.00 23.54 6.44
N LYS A 213 13.72 22.51 5.97
CA LYS A 213 14.68 21.72 6.77
C LYS A 213 14.14 21.39 8.17
N LEU A 214 12.83 21.16 8.30
CA LEU A 214 12.31 20.52 9.50
C LEU A 214 13.08 19.21 9.62
N PRO A 215 13.72 18.93 10.77
CA PRO A 215 14.56 17.76 10.90
C PRO A 215 13.65 16.55 10.82
N VAL A 216 13.46 16.01 9.62
CA VAL A 216 13.09 14.61 9.47
C VAL A 216 14.37 13.84 9.76
N LYS A 217 14.78 13.82 11.04
CA LYS A 217 15.71 12.80 11.53
C LYS A 217 14.96 11.49 11.40
N ARG A 218 15.07 10.89 10.21
CA ARG A 218 14.55 9.57 9.86
C ARG A 218 15.50 8.54 10.45
N GLU A 219 15.43 8.38 11.75
CA GLU A 219 15.92 7.18 12.41
C GLU A 219 14.71 6.60 13.14
N LEU A 220 14.40 5.33 12.87
CA LEU A 220 13.42 4.61 13.67
C LEU A 220 13.87 4.67 15.13
N PRO A 221 12.96 4.92 16.09
CA PRO A 221 13.33 4.97 17.49
C PRO A 221 13.95 3.63 17.91
N ASP A 222 15.24 3.67 18.28
CA ASP A 222 15.96 2.54 18.84
C ASP A 222 15.29 2.15 20.17
N LYS A 223 14.48 1.09 20.13
CA LYS A 223 13.97 0.46 21.35
C LYS A 223 15.10 -0.37 21.95
N THR A 224 16.01 0.29 22.64
CA THR A 224 16.88 -0.39 23.60
C THR A 224 15.99 -0.98 24.68
N ILE A 225 15.64 -2.26 24.53
CA ILE A 225 14.90 -3.03 25.53
C ILE A 225 15.75 -3.05 26.80
N GLY A 226 15.27 -2.33 27.82
CA GLY A 226 15.80 -2.42 29.17
C GLY A 226 15.69 -3.86 29.68
N ARG A 227 16.81 -4.59 29.62
CA ARG A 227 17.01 -5.82 30.40
C ARG A 227 16.97 -5.45 31.88
N GLN A 228 15.79 -5.52 32.50
CA GLN A 228 15.71 -5.67 33.95
C GLN A 228 16.21 -7.06 34.32
N THR A 229 17.46 -7.10 34.78
CA THR A 229 18.04 -8.26 35.45
C THR A 229 17.35 -8.44 36.80
N ARG A 230 16.43 -9.41 36.89
CA ARG A 230 15.98 -9.92 38.19
C ARG A 230 17.14 -10.71 38.83
N LYS A 231 17.83 -10.07 39.78
CA LYS A 231 18.67 -10.78 40.76
C LYS A 231 17.78 -11.75 41.55
N ARG A 232 17.93 -13.05 41.34
CA ARG A 232 17.50 -14.07 42.30
C ARG A 232 18.47 -14.00 43.49
N GLY A 233 18.02 -13.39 44.59
CA GLY A 233 18.54 -13.70 45.91
C GLY A 233 17.88 -15.00 46.38
N GLN A 234 18.68 -16.04 46.59
CA GLN A 234 18.32 -17.09 47.54
C GLN A 234 19.20 -16.89 48.76
N SER A 235 18.55 -16.61 49.88
CA SER A 235 19.12 -16.73 51.22
C SER A 235 18.35 -17.83 51.94
N LEU A 236 19.14 -18.59 52.71
CA LEU A 236 18.81 -19.66 53.66
C LEU A 236 18.48 -21.02 53.05
#